data_AF-A0A962R1F8-F1
#
_entry.id   AF-A0A962R1F8-F1
#
_cell.length_a   1.000
_cell.length_b   1.000
_cell.length_c   1.000
_cell.angle_alpha   90.00
_cell.angle_beta   90.00
_cell.angle_gamma   90.00
#
_symmetry.space_group_name_H-M   'P 1'
#
loop_
_entity.id
_entity.type
_entity.pdbx_description
1 polymer ?
#
loop_
_entity_poly.entity_id
_entity_poly.type
_entity_poly.pdbx_seq_one_letter_code
_entity_poly.pdbx_strand_id
1 'polypeptide(L)'
;HVRERVRAILAMIGHRGEWELEWWSIYTANTLCLDDYRHGRVLFIGDSAHIVPIFGVRGLNNGLADAVNAAWKLACVLRGRAGAALLDSYSPERLGATLDVFRNAGKSSRFMTPPSRGYALLRKAVLELSLTEGFTRPFADPRQVTPYTYGDSPLTTPEDDEAAFATGPAPGAALANCRLAEDDFLLDHIGAGFTLLYFAGPECLSPQSAALHEALRSLEPDCRLIEIVEPGADREGATALVDATGCLQRGYDGSPGAAYLVRPDRHVAGRWKTPQPDRVRDAMRRAMGG
;
A
#
# COMPACT_ATOMS: atom_id res chain seq x y z
N HIS A 1 23.39 -21.38 -30.01
CA HIS A 1 22.15 -20.59 -30.02
C HIS A 1 22.12 -19.36 -29.12
N VAL A 2 22.06 -19.46 -27.77
CA VAL A 2 21.90 -18.26 -26.91
C VAL A 2 23.11 -17.32 -26.94
N ARG A 3 24.33 -17.86 -26.83
CA ARG A 3 25.57 -17.07 -26.92
C ARG A 3 25.71 -16.36 -28.27
N GLU A 4 25.27 -16.98 -29.37
CA GLU A 4 25.31 -16.36 -30.70
C GLU A 4 24.32 -15.19 -30.80
N ARG A 5 23.10 -15.35 -30.25
CA ARG A 5 22.13 -14.26 -30.16
C ARG A 5 22.66 -13.10 -29.32
N VAL A 6 23.29 -13.39 -28.19
CA VAL A 6 23.95 -12.37 -27.35
C VAL A 6 25.05 -11.67 -28.14
N ARG A 7 25.95 -12.40 -28.82
CA ARG A 7 26.98 -11.79 -29.69
C ARG A 7 26.40 -10.89 -30.76
N ALA A 8 25.30 -11.30 -31.41
CA ALA A 8 24.64 -10.51 -32.44
C ALA A 8 24.09 -9.18 -31.88
N ILE A 9 23.47 -9.22 -30.70
CA ILE A 9 22.98 -8.01 -30.01
C ILE A 9 24.14 -7.10 -29.60
N LEU A 10 25.21 -7.67 -29.01
CA LEU A 10 26.40 -6.91 -28.61
C LEU A 10 27.07 -6.23 -29.82
N ALA A 11 27.17 -6.93 -30.96
CA ALA A 11 27.67 -6.36 -32.20
C ALA A 11 26.77 -5.24 -32.73
N MET A 12 25.43 -5.44 -32.67
CA MET A 12 24.44 -4.43 -33.09
C MET A 12 24.57 -3.12 -32.29
N ILE A 13 24.84 -3.20 -30.98
CA ILE A 13 25.05 -2.02 -30.13
C ILE A 13 26.51 -1.52 -30.11
N GLY A 14 27.41 -2.13 -30.89
CA GLY A 14 28.81 -1.72 -31.00
C GLY A 14 29.72 -2.12 -29.84
N HIS A 15 29.30 -3.03 -28.95
CA HIS A 15 30.11 -3.49 -27.82
C HIS A 15 31.19 -4.48 -28.27
N ARG A 16 32.45 -4.23 -27.89
CA ARG A 16 33.64 -5.02 -28.28
C ARG A 16 34.45 -5.59 -27.09
N GLY A 17 34.00 -5.33 -25.87
CA GLY A 17 34.67 -5.81 -24.67
C GLY A 17 34.50 -7.32 -24.45
N GLU A 18 35.23 -7.85 -23.47
CA GLU A 18 35.00 -9.19 -22.97
C GLU A 18 33.67 -9.27 -22.23
N TRP A 19 32.98 -10.41 -22.36
CA TRP A 19 31.73 -10.67 -21.69
C TRP A 19 31.64 -12.14 -21.30
N GLU A 20 30.95 -12.39 -20.19
CA GLU A 20 30.65 -13.72 -19.69
C GLU A 20 29.14 -13.92 -19.58
N LEU A 21 28.66 -15.12 -19.92
CA LEU A 21 27.26 -15.49 -19.67
C LEU A 21 27.16 -16.06 -18.25
N GLU A 22 26.71 -15.23 -17.31
CA GLU A 22 26.53 -15.65 -15.91
C GLU A 22 25.38 -16.66 -15.76
N TRP A 23 24.21 -16.37 -16.32
CA TRP A 23 23.04 -17.25 -16.22
C TRP A 23 22.09 -17.07 -17.40
N TRP A 24 21.39 -18.16 -17.76
CA TRP A 24 20.26 -18.10 -18.68
C TRP A 24 19.26 -19.21 -18.36
N SER A 25 17.99 -18.95 -18.62
CA SER A 25 16.92 -19.93 -18.55
C SER A 25 15.81 -19.59 -19.53
N ILE A 26 14.80 -20.45 -19.62
CA ILE A 26 13.60 -20.27 -20.43
C ILE A 26 12.45 -19.97 -19.48
N TYR A 27 11.67 -18.94 -19.83
CA TYR A 27 10.51 -18.52 -19.08
C TYR A 27 9.31 -18.38 -20.01
N THR A 28 8.13 -18.79 -19.51
CA THR A 28 6.85 -18.56 -20.19
C THR A 28 6.05 -17.54 -19.39
N ALA A 29 5.64 -16.46 -20.05
CA ALA A 29 4.84 -15.42 -19.42
C ALA A 29 3.40 -15.91 -19.21
N ASN A 30 3.00 -16.04 -17.95
CA ASN A 30 1.68 -16.50 -17.55
C ASN A 30 1.05 -15.50 -16.56
N THR A 31 -0.28 -15.41 -16.57
CA THR A 31 -1.11 -14.77 -15.55
C THR A 31 -2.04 -15.83 -14.98
N LEU A 32 -1.67 -16.42 -13.86
CA LEU A 32 -2.42 -17.51 -13.22
C LEU A 32 -2.63 -17.15 -11.76
N CYS A 33 -3.81 -17.36 -11.21
CA CYS A 33 -4.04 -17.27 -9.77
C CYS A 33 -5.10 -18.27 -9.34
N LEU A 34 -5.10 -18.62 -8.05
CA LEU A 34 -6.20 -19.35 -7.43
C LEU A 34 -7.44 -18.44 -7.30
N ASP A 35 -8.62 -19.05 -7.30
CA ASP A 35 -9.88 -18.33 -7.04
C ASP A 35 -10.00 -17.87 -5.58
N ASP A 36 -9.35 -18.60 -4.66
CA ASP A 36 -9.26 -18.28 -3.24
C ASP A 36 -7.84 -18.59 -2.73
N TYR A 37 -7.24 -17.64 -2.01
CA TYR A 37 -5.90 -17.80 -1.44
C TYR A 37 -5.91 -18.49 -0.07
N ARG A 38 -7.10 -18.83 0.44
CA ARG A 38 -7.27 -19.57 1.68
C ARG A 38 -8.13 -20.80 1.43
N HIS A 39 -7.65 -21.93 1.93
CA HIS A 39 -8.42 -23.17 1.98
C HIS A 39 -8.44 -23.71 3.42
N GLY A 40 -9.49 -23.39 4.16
CA GLY A 40 -9.62 -23.75 5.58
C GLY A 40 -8.50 -23.13 6.42
N ARG A 41 -7.52 -23.95 6.82
CA ARG A 41 -6.34 -23.55 7.61
C ARG A 41 -5.06 -23.37 6.77
N VAL A 42 -5.16 -23.53 5.45
CA VAL A 42 -4.05 -23.35 4.51
C VAL A 42 -4.15 -21.95 3.88
N LEU A 43 -3.05 -21.22 3.86
CA LEU A 43 -2.91 -19.93 3.17
C LEU A 43 -1.85 -20.09 2.08
N PHE A 44 -2.19 -19.68 0.85
CA PHE A 44 -1.28 -19.68 -0.29
C PHE A 44 -0.71 -18.27 -0.48
N ILE A 45 0.62 -18.16 -0.62
CA ILE A 45 1.33 -16.89 -0.81
C ILE A 45 2.26 -16.96 -2.03
N GLY A 46 2.50 -15.84 -2.69
CA GLY A 46 3.44 -15.76 -3.83
C GLY A 46 3.10 -16.76 -4.94
N ASP A 47 4.12 -17.40 -5.51
CA ASP A 47 3.98 -18.32 -6.65
C ASP A 47 3.07 -19.54 -6.39
N SER A 48 2.80 -19.88 -5.12
CA SER A 48 1.80 -20.92 -4.78
C SER A 48 0.35 -20.46 -4.97
N ALA A 49 0.11 -19.15 -4.96
CA ALA A 49 -1.20 -18.52 -5.14
C ALA A 49 -1.35 -17.86 -6.51
N HIS A 50 -0.29 -17.26 -7.04
CA HIS A 50 -0.32 -16.53 -8.30
C HIS A 50 1.02 -16.50 -9.03
N ILE A 51 0.96 -16.57 -10.36
CA ILE A 51 2.07 -16.36 -11.27
C ILE A 51 1.79 -15.10 -12.07
N VAL A 52 2.70 -14.13 -12.00
CA VAL A 52 2.62 -12.86 -12.72
C VAL A 52 3.73 -12.76 -13.78
N PRO A 53 3.50 -12.04 -14.89
CA PRO A 53 4.53 -11.76 -15.87
C PRO A 53 5.63 -10.87 -15.28
N ILE A 54 6.85 -10.98 -15.84
CA ILE A 54 8.01 -10.16 -15.42
C ILE A 54 7.82 -8.65 -15.67
N PHE A 55 6.88 -8.29 -16.54
CA PHE A 55 6.58 -6.89 -16.88
C PHE A 55 6.00 -6.17 -15.66
N GLY A 56 6.85 -5.39 -14.99
CA GLY A 56 6.53 -4.65 -13.76
C GLY A 56 7.21 -5.17 -12.50
N VAL A 57 8.00 -6.25 -12.59
CA VAL A 57 8.80 -6.79 -11.48
C VAL A 57 7.95 -7.06 -10.23
N ARG A 58 6.78 -7.70 -10.41
CA ARG A 58 5.78 -7.84 -9.32
C ARG A 58 5.79 -9.18 -8.59
N GLY A 59 6.43 -10.24 -9.11
CA GLY A 59 6.37 -11.59 -8.51
C GLY A 59 6.80 -11.62 -7.04
N LEU A 60 8.08 -11.35 -6.79
CA LEU A 60 8.63 -11.28 -5.43
C LEU A 60 7.92 -10.24 -4.55
N ASN A 61 7.67 -9.04 -5.10
CA ASN A 61 7.04 -7.95 -4.35
C ASN A 61 5.62 -8.29 -3.90
N ASN A 62 4.81 -8.93 -4.75
CA ASN A 62 3.48 -9.39 -4.38
C ASN A 62 3.55 -10.51 -3.34
N GLY A 63 4.45 -11.49 -3.51
CA GLY A 63 4.63 -12.57 -2.53
C GLY A 63 5.05 -12.07 -1.15
N LEU A 64 5.92 -11.06 -1.08
CA LEU A 64 6.28 -10.41 0.19
C LEU A 64 5.09 -9.69 0.80
N ALA A 65 4.31 -8.95 0.00
CA ALA A 65 3.12 -8.26 0.48
C ALA A 65 2.02 -9.25 0.93
N ASP A 66 1.91 -10.43 0.30
CA ASP A 66 1.04 -11.51 0.77
C ASP A 66 1.45 -11.99 2.17
N ALA A 67 2.75 -12.22 2.37
CA ALA A 67 3.29 -12.66 3.65
C ALA A 67 3.05 -11.61 4.75
N VAL A 68 3.32 -10.32 4.46
CA VAL A 68 3.09 -9.22 5.41
C VAL A 68 1.61 -9.12 5.81
N ASN A 69 0.70 -9.22 4.84
CA ASN A 69 -0.73 -9.15 5.09
C ASN A 69 -1.25 -10.37 5.90
N ALA A 70 -0.78 -11.58 5.58
CA ALA A 70 -1.17 -12.79 6.29
C ALA A 70 -0.59 -12.87 7.71
N ALA A 71 0.68 -12.47 7.89
CA ALA A 71 1.43 -12.71 9.11
C ALA A 71 0.83 -12.06 10.36
N TRP A 72 0.44 -10.78 10.27
CA TRP A 72 -0.12 -10.07 11.44
C TRP A 72 -1.49 -10.63 11.83
N LYS A 73 -2.32 -10.99 10.84
CA LYS A 73 -3.64 -11.60 11.04
C LYS A 73 -3.50 -12.96 11.71
N LEU A 74 -2.60 -13.79 11.16
CA LEU A 74 -2.31 -15.11 11.70
C LEU A 74 -1.75 -15.01 13.12
N ALA A 75 -0.84 -14.07 13.39
CA ALA A 75 -0.32 -13.84 14.73
C ALA A 75 -1.43 -13.46 15.73
N CYS A 76 -2.39 -12.63 15.32
CA CYS A 76 -3.54 -12.26 16.16
C CYS A 76 -4.43 -13.47 16.46
N VAL A 77 -4.74 -14.30 15.46
CA VAL A 77 -5.53 -15.53 15.63
C VAL A 77 -4.81 -16.55 16.52
N LEU A 78 -3.53 -16.81 16.27
CA LEU A 78 -2.74 -17.77 17.04
C LEU A 78 -2.55 -17.36 18.50
N ARG A 79 -2.55 -16.05 18.79
CA ARG A 79 -2.47 -15.52 20.16
C ARG A 79 -3.84 -15.37 20.83
N GLY A 80 -4.93 -15.80 20.19
CA GLY A 80 -6.28 -15.67 20.72
C GLY A 80 -6.81 -14.23 20.81
N ARG A 81 -6.18 -13.28 20.09
CA ARG A 81 -6.57 -11.87 20.07
C ARG A 81 -7.66 -11.56 19.03
N ALA A 82 -7.88 -12.47 18.09
CA ALA A 82 -8.98 -12.38 17.12
C ALA A 82 -9.49 -13.77 16.74
N GLY A 83 -10.74 -13.80 16.26
CA GLY A 83 -11.33 -15.01 15.69
C GLY A 83 -10.77 -15.33 14.30
N ALA A 84 -11.01 -16.55 13.83
CA ALA A 84 -10.58 -16.99 12.50
C ALA A 84 -11.16 -16.15 11.34
N ALA A 85 -12.26 -15.41 11.59
CA ALA A 85 -12.88 -14.51 10.62
C ALA A 85 -11.94 -13.37 10.17
N LEU A 86 -10.96 -12.97 10.99
CA LEU A 86 -9.95 -11.99 10.60
C LEU A 86 -9.19 -12.44 9.33
N LEU A 87 -8.95 -13.74 9.20
CA LEU A 87 -8.27 -14.31 8.04
C LEU A 87 -9.15 -14.37 6.79
N ASP A 88 -10.48 -14.17 6.89
CA ASP A 88 -11.38 -14.14 5.72
C ASP A 88 -11.12 -12.92 4.84
N SER A 89 -10.53 -11.87 5.40
CA SER A 89 -10.06 -10.68 4.67
C SER A 89 -8.86 -10.94 3.76
N TYR A 90 -8.10 -12.02 3.98
CA TYR A 90 -6.83 -12.26 3.29
C TYR A 90 -7.01 -12.40 1.77
N SER A 91 -7.90 -13.28 1.36
CA SER A 91 -8.17 -13.57 -0.05
C SER A 91 -8.69 -12.35 -0.82
N PRO A 92 -9.77 -11.66 -0.43
CA PRO A 92 -10.26 -10.51 -1.19
C PRO A 92 -9.21 -9.37 -1.29
N GLU A 93 -8.42 -9.14 -0.25
CA GLU A 93 -7.36 -8.12 -0.28
C GLU A 93 -6.23 -8.48 -1.26
N ARG A 94 -5.71 -9.71 -1.18
CA ARG A 94 -4.52 -10.13 -1.94
C ARG A 94 -4.84 -10.63 -3.34
N LEU A 95 -5.98 -11.28 -3.54
CA LEU A 95 -6.49 -11.59 -4.87
C LEU A 95 -6.80 -10.30 -5.64
N GLY A 96 -7.44 -9.31 -5.00
CA GLY A 96 -7.67 -8.00 -5.61
C GLY A 96 -6.38 -7.35 -6.11
N ALA A 97 -5.32 -7.38 -5.30
CA ALA A 97 -3.99 -6.89 -5.69
C ALA A 97 -3.39 -7.65 -6.88
N THR A 98 -3.51 -8.98 -6.92
CA THR A 98 -3.05 -9.78 -8.06
C THR A 98 -3.83 -9.48 -9.34
N LEU A 99 -5.15 -9.37 -9.26
CA LEU A 99 -5.99 -9.04 -10.41
C LEU A 99 -5.71 -7.64 -10.96
N ASP A 100 -5.37 -6.67 -10.08
CA ASP A 100 -4.90 -5.36 -10.53
C ASP A 100 -3.55 -5.46 -11.25
N VAL A 101 -2.62 -6.28 -10.76
CA VAL A 101 -1.35 -6.56 -11.45
C VAL A 101 -1.59 -7.18 -12.82
N PHE A 102 -2.51 -8.16 -12.95
CA PHE A 102 -2.85 -8.74 -14.25
C PHE A 102 -3.40 -7.71 -15.22
N ARG A 103 -4.30 -6.84 -14.75
CA ARG A 103 -4.88 -5.76 -15.56
C ARG A 103 -3.80 -4.81 -16.07
N ASN A 104 -2.87 -4.40 -15.21
CA ASN A 104 -1.83 -3.43 -15.57
C ASN A 104 -0.71 -4.07 -16.40
N ALA A 105 -0.32 -5.31 -16.13
CA ALA A 105 0.61 -6.06 -16.98
C ALA A 105 0.04 -6.29 -18.39
N GLY A 106 -1.27 -6.55 -18.50
CA GLY A 106 -1.94 -6.67 -19.79
C GLY A 106 -1.89 -5.38 -20.61
N LYS A 107 -2.03 -4.21 -19.97
CA LYS A 107 -1.86 -2.91 -20.62
C LYS A 107 -0.42 -2.73 -21.12
N SER A 108 0.57 -2.98 -20.27
CA SER A 108 1.99 -2.86 -20.63
C SER A 108 2.36 -3.80 -21.77
N SER A 109 1.92 -5.06 -21.73
CA SER A 109 2.19 -6.04 -22.78
C SER A 109 1.63 -5.59 -24.14
N ARG A 110 0.38 -5.10 -24.17
CA ARG A 110 -0.24 -4.58 -25.41
C ARG A 110 0.42 -3.30 -25.91
N PHE A 111 1.02 -2.51 -25.03
CA PHE A 111 1.80 -1.33 -25.41
C PHE A 111 3.19 -1.72 -25.94
N MET A 112 3.92 -2.62 -25.26
CA MET A 112 5.25 -3.07 -25.69
C MET A 112 5.21 -3.90 -26.97
N THR A 113 4.23 -4.80 -27.08
CA THR A 113 4.04 -5.71 -28.22
C THR A 113 2.60 -5.56 -28.75
N PRO A 114 2.34 -4.52 -29.58
CA PRO A 114 1.01 -4.27 -30.12
C PRO A 114 0.45 -5.47 -30.88
N PRO A 115 -0.70 -6.03 -30.46
CA PRO A 115 -1.28 -7.22 -31.11
C PRO A 115 -2.05 -6.88 -32.40
N SER A 116 -2.29 -5.61 -32.68
CA SER A 116 -3.03 -5.16 -33.86
C SER A 116 -2.55 -3.78 -34.34
N ARG A 117 -2.96 -3.41 -35.56
CA ARG A 117 -2.72 -2.07 -36.13
C ARG A 117 -3.28 -0.95 -35.25
N GLY A 118 -4.43 -1.18 -34.60
CA GLY A 118 -5.03 -0.21 -33.69
C GLY A 118 -4.16 0.07 -32.47
N TYR A 119 -3.63 -0.98 -31.82
CA TYR A 119 -2.69 -0.82 -30.71
C TYR A 119 -1.36 -0.19 -31.16
N ALA A 120 -0.88 -0.50 -32.36
CA ALA A 120 0.33 0.10 -32.90
C ALA A 120 0.16 1.61 -33.14
N LEU A 121 -1.01 2.02 -33.65
CA LEU A 121 -1.38 3.43 -33.82
C LEU A 121 -1.50 4.14 -32.46
N LEU A 122 -2.19 3.53 -31.50
CA LEU A 122 -2.29 4.06 -30.13
C LEU A 122 -0.91 4.29 -29.53
N ARG A 123 -0.02 3.29 -29.58
CA ARG A 123 1.35 3.41 -29.07
C ARG A 123 2.09 4.57 -29.73
N LYS A 124 2.03 4.68 -31.06
CA LYS A 124 2.68 5.75 -31.80
C LYS A 124 2.16 7.12 -31.34
N ALA A 125 0.84 7.29 -31.30
CA ALA A 125 0.22 8.54 -30.87
C ALA A 125 0.59 8.89 -29.42
N VAL A 126 0.57 7.93 -28.50
CA VAL A 126 0.98 8.14 -27.11
C VAL A 126 2.43 8.60 -27.02
N LEU A 127 3.36 7.94 -27.75
CA LEU A 127 4.78 8.29 -27.71
C LEU A 127 5.05 9.68 -28.32
N GLU A 128 4.38 10.02 -29.42
CA GLU A 128 4.51 11.34 -30.07
C GLU A 128 3.92 12.45 -29.20
N LEU A 129 2.71 12.25 -28.68
CA LEU A 129 2.00 13.25 -27.87
C LEU A 129 2.58 13.38 -26.46
N SER A 130 3.24 12.36 -25.89
CA SER A 130 3.82 12.44 -24.53
C SER A 130 4.88 13.54 -24.37
N LEU A 131 5.45 14.02 -25.48
CA LEU A 131 6.40 15.12 -25.52
C LEU A 131 5.74 16.46 -25.17
N THR A 132 4.48 16.68 -25.56
CA THR A 132 3.76 17.95 -25.36
C THR A 132 2.58 17.83 -24.41
N GLU A 133 1.90 16.69 -24.41
CA GLU A 133 0.63 16.45 -23.72
C GLU A 133 0.82 15.55 -22.49
N GLY A 134 0.88 16.16 -21.30
CA GLY A 134 1.13 15.44 -20.05
C GLY A 134 0.14 14.31 -19.74
N PHE A 135 -1.13 14.44 -20.16
CA PHE A 135 -2.16 13.42 -19.92
C PHE A 135 -1.91 12.09 -20.65
N THR A 136 -1.04 12.08 -21.67
CA THR A 136 -0.77 10.87 -22.46
C THR A 136 0.32 9.99 -21.85
N ARG A 137 1.18 10.55 -21.00
CA ARG A 137 2.31 9.84 -20.36
C ARG A 137 1.90 8.58 -19.57
N PRO A 138 0.80 8.59 -18.78
CA PRO A 138 0.37 7.41 -18.04
C PRO A 138 -0.02 6.20 -18.90
N PHE A 139 -0.27 6.38 -20.20
CA PHE A 139 -0.57 5.25 -21.09
C PHE A 139 0.69 4.43 -21.44
N ALA A 140 1.88 5.04 -21.38
CA ALA A 140 3.15 4.35 -21.61
C ALA A 140 3.63 3.58 -20.38
N ASP A 141 3.32 4.06 -19.18
CA ASP A 141 3.63 3.42 -17.90
C ASP A 141 2.37 3.32 -17.02
N PRO A 142 1.64 2.20 -17.09
CA PRO A 142 0.44 2.00 -16.30
C PRO A 142 0.79 1.68 -14.83
N ARG A 143 1.20 2.70 -14.06
CA ARG A 143 1.34 2.76 -12.58
C ARG A 143 1.69 1.42 -11.90
N GLN A 144 2.66 0.68 -12.42
CA GLN A 144 2.98 -0.67 -11.91
C GLN A 144 3.67 -0.68 -10.54
N VAL A 145 3.96 0.50 -9.98
CA VAL A 145 4.68 0.70 -8.71
C VAL A 145 3.77 1.10 -7.55
N THR A 146 2.48 1.35 -7.79
CA THR A 146 1.56 1.79 -6.73
C THR A 146 1.07 0.60 -5.88
N PRO A 147 0.93 0.78 -4.56
CA PRO A 147 0.25 -0.20 -3.70
C PRO A 147 -1.21 -0.37 -4.09
N TYR A 148 -1.74 -1.58 -3.91
CA TYR A 148 -3.16 -1.83 -4.08
C TYR A 148 -3.96 -1.28 -2.88
N THR A 149 -5.12 -0.70 -3.14
CA THR A 149 -6.01 -0.15 -2.11
C THR A 149 -7.06 -1.19 -1.76
N TYR A 150 -7.12 -1.59 -0.49
CA TYR A 150 -8.09 -2.54 0.07
C TYR A 150 -9.46 -1.89 0.34
N GLY A 151 -9.97 -1.11 -0.60
CA GLY A 151 -11.21 -0.35 -0.44
C GLY A 151 -12.43 -1.24 -0.13
N ASP A 152 -12.49 -2.40 -0.77
CA ASP A 152 -13.58 -3.38 -0.60
C ASP A 152 -13.30 -4.40 0.52
N SER A 153 -12.25 -4.23 1.32
CA SER A 153 -11.94 -5.16 2.40
C SER A 153 -12.98 -5.08 3.53
N PRO A 154 -13.37 -6.21 4.13
CA PRO A 154 -14.21 -6.21 5.33
C PRO A 154 -13.53 -5.53 6.53
N LEU A 155 -12.21 -5.42 6.54
CA LEU A 155 -11.44 -4.75 7.60
C LEU A 155 -11.34 -3.23 7.41
N THR A 156 -11.77 -2.72 6.26
CA THR A 156 -11.83 -1.29 5.98
C THR A 156 -13.16 -0.75 6.49
N THR A 157 -13.11 0.34 7.25
CA THR A 157 -14.32 0.97 7.79
C THR A 157 -14.89 1.91 6.72
N PRO A 158 -16.10 1.66 6.20
CA PRO A 158 -16.79 2.61 5.33
C PRO A 158 -17.27 3.77 6.19
N GLU A 159 -16.90 5.01 5.84
CA GLU A 159 -17.14 6.18 6.70
C GLU A 159 -17.79 7.34 5.93
N ASP A 160 -18.68 8.04 6.63
CA ASP A 160 -19.49 9.14 6.08
C ASP A 160 -18.68 10.41 5.82
N ASP A 161 -17.57 10.59 6.54
CA ASP A 161 -16.71 11.78 6.48
C ASP A 161 -15.78 11.76 5.28
N GLU A 162 -15.79 10.71 4.44
CA GLU A 162 -14.88 10.58 3.30
C GLU A 162 -14.98 11.77 2.33
N ALA A 163 -16.19 12.31 2.14
CA ALA A 163 -16.42 13.49 1.31
C ALA A 163 -15.80 14.78 1.89
N ALA A 164 -15.45 14.80 3.18
CA ALA A 164 -14.82 15.94 3.85
C ALA A 164 -13.29 15.96 3.67
N PHE A 165 -12.68 14.91 3.10
CA PHE A 165 -11.25 14.85 2.83
C PHE A 165 -10.95 15.25 1.38
N ALA A 166 -10.12 16.27 1.19
CA ALA A 166 -9.67 16.70 -0.13
C ALA A 166 -8.47 15.89 -0.63
N THR A 167 -7.59 15.45 0.28
CA THR A 167 -6.38 14.66 0.00
C THR A 167 -6.21 13.56 1.04
N GLY A 168 -5.05 12.88 1.04
CA GLY A 168 -4.73 11.80 1.97
C GLY A 168 -5.05 10.40 1.46
N PRO A 169 -4.41 9.38 2.06
CA PRO A 169 -4.73 7.99 1.79
C PRO A 169 -6.14 7.67 2.28
N ALA A 170 -7.02 7.30 1.34
CA ALA A 170 -8.37 6.84 1.67
C ALA A 170 -8.34 5.54 2.50
N PRO A 171 -9.43 5.19 3.19
CA PRO A 171 -9.56 3.88 3.83
C PRO A 171 -9.23 2.73 2.85
N GLY A 172 -8.44 1.77 3.32
CA GLY A 172 -7.88 0.67 2.54
C GLY A 172 -6.58 1.03 1.81
N ALA A 173 -6.19 2.29 1.69
CA ALA A 173 -4.95 2.66 1.02
C ALA A 173 -3.73 2.42 1.92
N ALA A 174 -2.59 2.12 1.30
CA ALA A 174 -1.31 2.09 2.02
C ALA A 174 -0.94 3.49 2.52
N LEU A 175 -0.35 3.56 3.70
CA LEU A 175 0.12 4.79 4.31
C LEU A 175 1.21 5.45 3.45
N ALA A 176 1.04 6.72 3.10
CA ALA A 176 1.98 7.47 2.28
C ALA A 176 3.15 7.99 3.13
N ASN A 177 4.39 7.65 2.77
CA ASN A 177 5.52 8.19 3.51
C ASN A 177 5.63 9.70 3.32
N CYS A 178 6.08 10.39 4.37
CA CYS A 178 6.15 11.84 4.40
C CYS A 178 7.35 12.27 5.23
N ARG A 179 8.11 13.26 4.73
CA ARG A 179 9.31 13.77 5.37
C ARG A 179 8.91 14.77 6.45
N LEU A 180 9.19 14.45 7.71
CA LEU A 180 8.86 15.29 8.87
C LEU A 180 9.95 16.31 9.15
N ALA A 181 11.23 15.91 9.00
CA ALA A 181 12.40 16.77 9.15
C ALA A 181 13.58 16.26 8.29
N GLU A 182 14.81 16.72 8.57
CA GLU A 182 16.01 16.16 7.96
C GLU A 182 16.22 14.72 8.45
N ASP A 183 16.32 13.77 7.50
CA ASP A 183 16.43 12.33 7.76
C ASP A 183 15.38 11.71 8.70
N ASP A 184 14.20 12.33 8.79
CA ASP A 184 13.08 11.87 9.62
C ASP A 184 11.81 11.74 8.79
N PHE A 185 11.24 10.54 8.73
CA PHE A 185 10.05 10.23 7.93
C PHE A 185 8.97 9.54 8.75
N LEU A 186 7.71 9.76 8.37
CA LEU A 186 6.54 9.18 9.05
C LEU A 186 6.69 7.67 9.27
N LEU A 187 7.07 6.92 8.23
CA LEU A 187 7.13 5.45 8.30
C LEU A 187 8.19 4.91 9.27
N ASP A 188 9.18 5.72 9.68
CA ASP A 188 10.18 5.33 10.67
C ASP A 188 9.57 5.23 12.08
N HIS A 189 8.44 5.89 12.30
CA HIS A 189 7.70 5.90 13.57
C HIS A 189 6.54 4.90 13.63
N ILE A 190 6.20 4.26 12.50
CA ILE A 190 5.11 3.30 12.40
C ILE A 190 5.63 1.87 12.60
N GLY A 191 5.32 1.33 13.78
CA GLY A 191 5.67 -0.03 14.18
C GLY A 191 4.79 -1.12 13.57
N ALA A 192 4.89 -2.33 14.12
CA ALA A 192 4.16 -3.52 13.68
C ALA A 192 2.77 -3.71 14.33
N GLY A 193 2.30 -2.73 15.10
CA GLY A 193 1.00 -2.74 15.76
C GLY A 193 0.01 -1.79 15.08
N PHE A 194 -1.20 -1.71 15.64
CA PHE A 194 -2.13 -0.66 15.25
C PHE A 194 -1.63 0.70 15.73
N THR A 195 -1.84 1.72 14.90
CA THR A 195 -1.46 3.10 15.22
C THR A 195 -2.61 4.04 14.90
N LEU A 196 -3.00 4.90 15.84
CA LEU A 196 -3.85 6.05 15.57
C LEU A 196 -2.96 7.29 15.42
N LEU A 197 -2.92 7.87 14.22
CA LEU A 197 -2.32 9.18 13.99
C LEU A 197 -3.39 10.22 14.29
N TYR A 198 -3.15 11.11 15.26
CA TYR A 198 -4.08 12.18 15.64
C TYR A 198 -3.43 13.53 15.41
N PHE A 199 -4.01 14.39 14.57
CA PHE A 199 -3.52 15.73 14.30
C PHE A 199 -3.94 16.67 15.43
N ALA A 200 -3.07 16.85 16.42
CA ALA A 200 -3.39 17.64 17.62
C ALA A 200 -3.28 19.16 17.40
N GLY A 201 -2.53 19.60 16.38
CA GLY A 201 -2.33 21.02 16.09
C GLY A 201 -1.25 21.64 16.98
N PRO A 202 -1.50 22.80 17.64
CA PRO A 202 -0.49 23.51 18.41
C PRO A 202 -0.26 22.97 19.83
N GLU A 203 -1.16 22.14 20.35
CA GLU A 203 -1.11 21.63 21.73
C GLU A 203 -1.20 20.11 21.76
N CYS A 204 -0.33 19.45 22.53
CA CYS A 204 -0.45 18.02 22.81
C CYS A 204 -1.43 17.75 23.97
N LEU A 205 -1.84 16.49 24.15
CA LEU A 205 -2.62 16.04 25.33
C LEU A 205 -3.93 16.81 25.55
N SER A 206 -4.53 17.33 24.48
CA SER A 206 -5.87 17.94 24.54
C SER A 206 -6.91 17.00 25.16
N PRO A 207 -8.03 17.50 25.71
CA PRO A 207 -9.09 16.65 26.25
C PRO A 207 -9.57 15.57 25.26
N GLN A 208 -9.57 15.92 23.97
CA GLN A 208 -9.87 14.98 22.88
C GLN A 208 -8.79 13.89 22.76
N SER A 209 -7.51 14.25 22.79
CA SER A 209 -6.42 13.25 22.77
C SER A 209 -6.50 12.32 23.98
N ALA A 210 -6.74 12.86 25.18
CA ALA A 210 -6.90 12.06 26.39
C ALA A 210 -8.08 11.07 26.27
N ALA A 211 -9.22 11.53 25.73
CA ALA A 211 -10.38 10.67 25.49
C ALA A 211 -10.10 9.56 24.46
N LEU A 212 -9.40 9.87 23.36
CA LEU A 212 -8.97 8.88 22.38
C LEU A 212 -8.00 7.87 23.00
N HIS A 213 -7.00 8.34 23.72
CA HIS A 213 -6.01 7.49 24.39
C HIS A 213 -6.67 6.53 25.37
N GLU A 214 -7.63 7.00 26.16
CA GLU A 214 -8.39 6.16 27.09
C GLU A 214 -9.25 5.12 26.36
N ALA A 215 -9.88 5.50 25.25
CA ALA A 215 -10.62 4.56 24.40
C ALA A 215 -9.72 3.41 23.92
N LEU A 216 -8.51 3.74 23.46
CA LEU A 216 -7.56 2.80 22.90
C LEU A 216 -6.90 1.89 23.94
N ARG A 217 -6.65 2.38 25.17
CA ARG A 217 -6.07 1.58 26.27
C ARG A 217 -6.86 0.33 26.62
N SER A 218 -8.17 0.35 26.36
CA SER A 218 -9.07 -0.77 26.67
C SER A 218 -9.19 -1.80 25.53
N LEU A 219 -8.44 -1.62 24.43
CA LEU A 219 -8.50 -2.46 23.24
C LEU A 219 -7.36 -3.48 23.20
N GLU A 220 -7.68 -4.67 22.72
CA GLU A 220 -6.72 -5.75 22.47
C GLU A 220 -6.83 -6.18 21.00
N PRO A 221 -5.72 -6.18 20.24
CA PRO A 221 -4.37 -5.75 20.62
C PRO A 221 -4.27 -4.23 20.83
N ASP A 222 -3.26 -3.81 21.61
CA ASP A 222 -2.94 -2.41 21.83
C ASP A 222 -2.84 -1.59 20.52
N CYS A 223 -3.41 -0.38 20.56
CA CYS A 223 -3.30 0.62 19.51
C CYS A 223 -2.51 1.82 20.02
N ARG A 224 -1.37 2.10 19.39
CA ARG A 224 -0.51 3.23 19.76
C ARG A 224 -1.12 4.54 19.26
N LEU A 225 -1.31 5.51 20.15
CA LEU A 225 -1.62 6.89 19.75
C LEU A 225 -0.33 7.64 19.45
N ILE A 226 -0.27 8.30 18.29
CA ILE A 226 0.80 9.24 17.93
C ILE A 226 0.15 10.57 17.59
N GLU A 227 0.52 11.61 18.34
CA GLU A 227 0.05 12.97 18.10
C GLU A 227 0.92 13.66 17.05
N ILE A 228 0.32 14.21 16.00
CA ILE A 228 0.99 15.03 15.00
C ILE A 228 0.79 16.49 15.38
N VAL A 229 1.88 17.19 15.65
CA VAL A 229 1.86 18.56 16.17
C VAL A 229 2.62 19.52 15.28
N GLU A 230 2.25 20.80 15.37
CA GLU A 230 2.92 21.89 14.68
C GLU A 230 4.27 22.24 15.34
N PRO A 231 5.23 22.82 14.59
CA PRO A 231 6.49 23.29 15.16
C PRO A 231 6.29 24.28 16.32
N GLY A 232 6.98 24.03 17.43
CA GLY A 232 6.90 24.87 18.63
C GLY A 232 5.82 24.46 19.64
N ALA A 233 5.06 23.40 19.36
CA ALA A 233 4.14 22.80 20.34
C ALA A 233 4.89 22.28 21.58
N ASP A 234 4.28 22.44 22.75
CA ASP A 234 4.72 21.74 23.96
C ASP A 234 4.37 20.26 23.85
N ARG A 235 5.36 19.40 24.14
CA ARG A 235 5.31 17.94 23.93
C ARG A 235 5.66 17.16 25.19
N GLU A 236 5.80 17.82 26.34
CA GLU A 236 6.20 17.15 27.57
C GLU A 236 5.22 16.02 27.93
N GLY A 237 5.72 14.78 28.01
CA GLY A 237 4.92 13.59 28.34
C GLY A 237 4.09 12.98 27.19
N ALA A 238 4.08 13.57 25.98
CA ALA A 238 3.32 13.06 24.84
C ALA A 238 4.17 12.20 23.88
N THR A 239 3.57 11.17 23.28
CA THR A 239 4.14 10.51 22.09
C THR A 239 3.78 11.32 20.86
N ALA A 240 4.56 12.37 20.59
CA ALA A 240 4.26 13.35 19.54
C ALA A 240 5.35 13.42 18.46
N LEU A 241 4.92 13.62 17.21
CA LEU A 241 5.76 13.89 16.04
C LEU A 241 5.50 15.30 15.54
N VAL A 242 6.56 16.02 15.19
CA VAL A 242 6.47 17.39 14.67
C VAL A 242 6.43 17.34 13.15
N ASP A 243 5.37 17.87 12.52
CA ASP A 243 5.31 18.00 11.06
C ASP A 243 6.04 19.28 10.60
N ALA A 244 7.37 19.29 10.69
CA ALA A 244 8.16 20.50 10.47
C ALA A 244 8.12 21.00 9.02
N THR A 245 7.82 20.13 8.06
CA THR A 245 7.70 20.49 6.64
C THR A 245 6.25 20.79 6.21
N GLY A 246 5.26 20.57 7.09
CA GLY A 246 3.83 20.61 6.78
C GLY A 246 3.39 19.54 5.76
N CYS A 247 4.21 18.50 5.57
CA CYS A 247 3.96 17.47 4.58
C CYS A 247 2.78 16.59 4.97
N LEU A 248 2.57 16.31 6.26
CA LEU A 248 1.39 15.57 6.71
C LEU A 248 0.14 16.45 6.61
N GLN A 249 0.22 17.71 7.04
CA GLN A 249 -0.92 18.63 6.94
C GLN A 249 -1.46 18.72 5.49
N ARG A 250 -0.57 18.84 4.49
CA ARG A 250 -0.97 18.89 3.06
C ARG A 250 -1.30 17.52 2.48
N GLY A 251 -0.46 16.53 2.77
CA GLY A 251 -0.52 15.20 2.15
C GLY A 251 -1.65 14.33 2.68
N TYR A 252 -2.05 14.54 3.94
CA TYR A 252 -3.09 13.80 4.65
C TYR A 252 -4.34 14.63 4.92
N ASP A 253 -4.40 15.87 4.42
CA ASP A 253 -5.46 16.81 4.79
C ASP A 253 -5.62 16.88 6.32
N GLY A 254 -4.47 16.94 7.00
CA GLY A 254 -4.29 16.75 8.44
C GLY A 254 -4.57 18.01 9.24
N SER A 255 -5.79 18.55 9.12
CA SER A 255 -6.24 19.67 9.96
C SER A 255 -6.30 19.26 11.44
N PRO A 256 -6.07 20.17 12.40
CA PRO A 256 -6.25 19.88 13.82
C PRO A 256 -7.60 19.21 14.09
N GLY A 257 -7.58 18.13 14.86
CA GLY A 257 -8.71 17.25 15.12
C GLY A 257 -8.80 16.02 14.20
N ALA A 258 -8.14 16.01 13.05
CA ALA A 258 -8.20 14.86 12.14
C ALA A 258 -7.48 13.62 12.72
N ALA A 259 -7.89 12.43 12.30
CA ALA A 259 -7.24 11.19 12.69
C ALA A 259 -7.25 10.12 11.61
N TYR A 260 -6.25 9.23 11.65
CA TYR A 260 -6.10 8.07 10.77
C TYR A 260 -5.78 6.83 11.61
N LEU A 261 -6.63 5.81 11.53
CA LEU A 261 -6.35 4.49 12.11
C LEU A 261 -5.58 3.65 11.09
N VAL A 262 -4.42 3.14 11.50
CA VAL A 262 -3.48 2.40 10.65
C VAL A 262 -3.30 0.98 11.19
N ARG A 263 -3.42 0.00 10.29
CA ARG A 263 -3.22 -1.43 10.55
C ARG A 263 -1.73 -1.78 10.72
N PRO A 264 -1.42 -2.96 11.32
CA PRO A 264 -0.08 -3.53 11.35
C PRO A 264 0.64 -3.66 10.00
N ASP A 265 -0.11 -3.83 8.91
CA ASP A 265 0.41 -3.87 7.53
C ASP A 265 0.42 -2.51 6.84
N ARG A 266 0.31 -1.42 7.61
CA ARG A 266 0.41 -0.01 7.18
C ARG A 266 -0.67 0.42 6.18
N HIS A 267 -1.84 -0.22 6.21
CA HIS A 267 -3.01 0.25 5.48
C HIS A 267 -3.93 1.03 6.41
N VAL A 268 -4.56 2.08 5.89
CA VAL A 268 -5.54 2.89 6.63
C VAL A 268 -6.81 2.05 6.83
N ALA A 269 -7.22 1.79 8.06
CA ALA A 269 -8.49 1.13 8.37
C ALA A 269 -9.67 2.10 8.43
N GLY A 270 -9.40 3.37 8.77
CA GLY A 270 -10.41 4.43 8.87
C GLY A 270 -9.76 5.80 9.06
N ARG A 271 -10.50 6.86 8.74
CA ARG A 271 -10.06 8.25 8.91
C ARG A 271 -11.23 9.18 9.26
N TRP A 272 -10.97 10.22 10.03
CA TRP A 272 -11.99 11.17 10.52
C TRP A 272 -11.45 12.59 10.59
N LYS A 273 -12.31 13.58 10.36
CA LYS A 273 -11.99 14.99 10.66
C LYS A 273 -12.26 15.34 12.13
N THR A 274 -13.16 14.59 12.76
CA THR A 274 -13.50 14.73 14.18
C THR A 274 -13.76 13.34 14.76
N PRO A 275 -12.71 12.62 15.19
CA PRO A 275 -12.82 11.23 15.62
C PRO A 275 -13.62 11.14 16.92
N GLN A 276 -14.69 10.36 16.94
CA GLN A 276 -15.35 10.00 18.18
C GLN A 276 -14.70 8.75 18.78
N PRO A 277 -14.36 8.72 20.08
CA PRO A 277 -13.72 7.56 20.71
C PRO A 277 -14.41 6.21 20.41
N ASP A 278 -15.74 6.19 20.41
CA ASP A 278 -16.50 4.97 20.13
C ASP A 278 -16.42 4.55 18.65
N ARG A 279 -16.42 5.50 17.71
CA ARG A 279 -16.23 5.18 16.28
C ARG A 279 -14.85 4.60 16.02
N VAL A 280 -13.81 5.16 16.64
CA VAL A 280 -12.45 4.64 16.53
C VAL A 280 -12.36 3.22 17.10
N ARG A 281 -13.02 2.97 18.24
CA ARG A 281 -13.11 1.65 18.85
C ARG A 281 -13.80 0.63 17.94
N ASP A 282 -14.89 1.02 17.30
CA ASP A 282 -15.62 0.15 16.38
C ASP A 282 -14.85 -0.12 15.08
N ALA A 283 -14.17 0.89 14.54
CA ALA A 283 -13.26 0.73 13.41
C ALA A 283 -12.11 -0.23 13.74
N MET A 284 -11.56 -0.16 14.95
CA MET A 284 -10.55 -1.11 15.42
C MET A 284 -11.10 -2.54 15.53
N ARG A 285 -12.30 -2.72 16.10
CA ARG A 285 -12.96 -4.04 16.19
C ARG A 285 -13.18 -4.64 14.80
N ARG A 286 -13.67 -3.84 13.86
CA ARG A 286 -13.83 -4.23 12.45
C ARG A 286 -12.50 -4.62 11.82
N ALA A 287 -11.45 -3.83 12.04
CA ALA A 287 -10.10 -4.15 11.55
C ALA A 287 -9.51 -5.43 12.16
N MET A 288 -10.06 -5.91 13.28
CA MET A 288 -9.76 -7.20 13.90
C MET A 288 -10.70 -8.34 13.46
N GLY A 289 -11.57 -8.10 12.47
CA GLY A 289 -12.49 -9.09 11.91
C GLY A 289 -13.76 -9.32 12.72
N GLY A 290 -14.14 -8.35 13.57
CA GLY A 290 -15.38 -8.34 14.35
C GLY A 290 -16.52 -7.55 13.72
#